data_AF-A0A933G8D1-F1
#
_entry.id   AF-A0A933G8D1-F1
#
_cell.length_a   1.000
_cell.length_b   1.000
_cell.length_c   1.000
_cell.angle_alpha   90.00
_cell.angle_beta   90.00
_cell.angle_gamma   90.00
#
_symmetry.space_group_name_H-M   'P 1'
#
loop_
_entity.id
_entity.type
_entity.pdbx_description
1 polymer ?
#
loop_
_entity_poly.entity_id
_entity_poly.type
_entity_poly.pdbx_seq_one_letter_code
_entity_poly.pdbx_strand_id
1 'polypeptide(L)'
;MAEAITQLRDQLPEAVLGRYQRLQQKNSLAVVPLANGACSQCRMAVPPGIINAVRAEEELQTCGHCGRFLYYQEGLPRQAKKAGHDHRPPQAGLARFSSAKLMIPKLQAKTREEAVGELAQLLASQGFVEEPGRVVELALRREAMVSTAVENGLAFPHVRNVEGGGLTFAVGLKEKGIDFGTPDGRLSKIIFFIVIPAPASAFYLRLLAGLVRTFSETDARKDLLECDTPEAMWKTLSKLTRQTIP
;
A
#
# COMPACT_ATOMS: atom_id res chain seq x y z
N MET A 1 12.03 -15.96 -17.07
CA MET A 1 11.92 -15.66 -15.62
C MET A 1 12.52 -16.76 -14.74
N ALA A 2 12.17 -18.05 -14.95
CA ALA A 2 12.72 -19.15 -14.13
C ALA A 2 14.25 -19.30 -14.23
N GLU A 3 14.84 -19.18 -15.44
CA GLU A 3 16.30 -19.26 -15.62
C GLU A 3 17.07 -18.13 -14.92
N ALA A 4 16.58 -16.88 -15.01
CA ALA A 4 17.21 -15.74 -14.35
C ALA A 4 17.22 -15.89 -12.82
N ILE A 5 16.14 -16.43 -12.25
CA ILE A 5 16.06 -16.71 -10.81
C ILE A 5 17.06 -17.80 -10.41
N THR A 6 17.17 -18.86 -11.22
CA THR A 6 18.14 -19.94 -10.98
C THR A 6 19.57 -19.43 -11.04
N GLN A 7 19.91 -18.64 -12.06
CA GLN A 7 21.26 -18.05 -12.20
C GLN A 7 21.63 -17.13 -11.03
N LEU A 8 20.70 -16.33 -10.52
CA LEU A 8 20.93 -15.48 -9.34
C LEU A 8 21.05 -16.30 -8.07
N ARG A 9 20.26 -17.37 -7.93
CA ARG A 9 20.31 -18.26 -6.77
C ARG A 9 21.64 -18.97 -6.67
N ASP A 10 22.21 -19.39 -7.79
CA ASP A 10 23.46 -20.13 -7.84
C ASP A 10 24.69 -19.23 -7.53
N GLN A 11 24.52 -17.91 -7.49
CA GLN A 11 25.53 -16.95 -7.02
C GLN A 11 25.53 -16.75 -5.50
N LEU A 12 24.54 -17.29 -4.77
CA LEU A 12 24.45 -17.13 -3.32
C LEU A 12 25.40 -18.09 -2.59
N PRO A 13 26.05 -17.66 -1.49
CA PRO A 13 26.82 -18.57 -0.66
C PRO A 13 25.98 -19.74 -0.15
N GLU A 14 26.57 -20.95 -0.14
CA GLU A 14 25.87 -22.19 0.21
C GLU A 14 25.20 -22.12 1.59
N ALA A 15 25.87 -21.49 2.57
CA ALA A 15 25.34 -21.27 3.91
C ALA A 15 24.07 -20.39 3.94
N VAL A 16 24.00 -19.38 3.07
CA VAL A 16 22.83 -18.49 2.92
C VAL A 16 21.68 -19.27 2.27
N LEU A 17 21.98 -19.98 1.18
CA LEU A 17 20.98 -20.75 0.44
C LEU A 17 20.38 -21.88 1.30
N GLY A 18 21.22 -22.64 2.00
CA GLY A 18 20.77 -23.72 2.89
C GLY A 18 19.94 -23.22 4.08
N ARG A 19 20.21 -22.00 4.58
CA ARG A 19 19.34 -21.36 5.59
C ARG A 19 18.01 -20.92 4.98
N TYR A 20 18.04 -20.26 3.83
CA TYR A 20 16.83 -19.81 3.12
C TYR A 20 15.87 -20.96 2.84
N GLN A 21 16.38 -22.07 2.30
CA GLN A 21 15.59 -23.27 2.00
C GLN A 21 14.96 -23.88 3.25
N ARG A 22 15.72 -24.01 4.35
CA ARG A 22 15.20 -24.51 5.64
C ARG A 22 14.09 -23.63 6.21
N LEU A 23 14.22 -22.31 6.07
CA LEU A 23 13.19 -21.37 6.52
C LEU A 23 11.93 -21.47 5.66
N GLN A 24 12.07 -21.53 4.33
CA GLN A 24 10.96 -21.70 3.40
C GLN A 24 10.14 -22.97 3.67
N GLN A 25 10.80 -24.09 4.00
CA GLN A 25 10.12 -25.36 4.29
C GLN A 25 9.24 -25.31 5.54
N LYS A 26 9.57 -24.45 6.52
CA LYS A 26 8.82 -24.33 7.79
C LYS A 26 7.77 -23.21 7.79
N ASN A 27 7.96 -22.16 6.99
CA ASN A 27 7.05 -21.00 6.88
C ASN A 27 7.36 -20.17 5.62
N SER A 28 6.37 -19.48 5.05
CA SER A 28 6.48 -18.81 3.74
C SER A 28 7.38 -17.56 3.68
N LEU A 29 7.92 -17.06 4.79
CA LEU A 29 8.73 -15.83 4.84
C LEU A 29 10.12 -16.10 5.46
N ALA A 30 11.15 -16.19 4.62
CA ALA A 30 12.54 -16.38 5.02
C ALA A 30 13.30 -15.05 5.24
N VAL A 31 12.86 -13.97 4.58
CA VAL A 31 13.43 -12.62 4.65
C VAL A 31 12.36 -11.67 5.18
N VAL A 32 12.68 -10.87 6.21
CA VAL A 32 11.70 -10.07 6.95
C VAL A 32 12.25 -8.71 7.37
N PRO A 33 11.43 -7.64 7.42
CA PRO A 33 11.91 -6.34 7.85
C PRO A 33 12.20 -6.29 9.35
N LEU A 34 13.16 -5.46 9.74
CA LEU A 34 13.22 -4.88 11.07
C LEU A 34 12.11 -3.84 11.23
N ALA A 35 11.32 -3.96 12.29
CA ALA A 35 10.27 -3.01 12.63
C ALA A 35 10.37 -2.65 14.12
N ASN A 36 10.49 -1.35 14.44
CA ASN A 36 10.59 -0.87 15.83
C ASN A 36 11.67 -1.58 16.69
N GLY A 37 12.82 -1.92 16.08
CA GLY A 37 13.90 -2.64 16.77
C GLY A 37 13.60 -4.12 17.06
N ALA A 38 12.59 -4.70 16.43
CA ALA A 38 12.23 -6.11 16.55
C ALA A 38 12.16 -6.82 15.19
N CYS A 39 12.29 -8.15 15.23
CA CYS A 39 12.03 -9.00 14.08
C CYS A 39 10.52 -9.02 13.81
N SER A 40 10.09 -8.61 12.62
CA SER A 40 8.65 -8.51 12.28
C SER A 40 7.91 -9.85 12.28
N GLN A 41 8.62 -10.99 12.25
CA GLN A 41 7.99 -12.31 12.31
C GLN A 41 7.88 -12.88 13.72
N CYS A 42 8.99 -13.02 14.45
CA CYS A 42 8.94 -13.63 15.79
C CYS A 42 8.73 -12.59 16.90
N ARG A 43 8.73 -11.29 16.56
CA ARG A 43 8.53 -10.16 17.48
C ARG A 43 9.56 -10.04 18.60
N MET A 44 10.65 -10.79 18.54
CA MET A 44 11.75 -10.65 19.48
C MET A 44 12.54 -9.38 19.18
N ALA A 45 12.87 -8.67 20.25
CA ALA A 45 13.77 -7.53 20.20
C ALA A 45 15.09 -7.96 19.56
N VAL A 46 15.55 -7.16 18.62
CA VAL A 46 16.83 -7.39 17.93
C VAL A 46 17.87 -6.51 18.62
N PRO A 47 19.04 -7.06 18.99
CA PRO A 47 20.09 -6.29 19.64
C PRO A 47 20.51 -5.07 18.80
N PRO A 48 20.80 -3.90 19.42
CA PRO A 48 21.21 -2.69 18.69
C PRO A 48 22.39 -2.88 17.74
N GLY A 49 23.37 -3.72 18.10
CA GLY A 49 24.50 -4.04 17.22
C GLY A 49 24.07 -4.71 15.92
N ILE A 50 23.13 -5.65 15.99
CA ILE A 50 22.54 -6.29 14.80
C ILE A 50 21.69 -5.29 14.02
N ILE A 51 20.93 -4.42 14.70
CA ILE A 51 20.17 -3.36 14.03
C ILE A 51 21.10 -2.45 13.24
N ASN A 52 22.22 -2.01 13.82
CA ASN A 52 23.19 -1.15 13.15
C ASN A 52 23.88 -1.87 11.98
N ALA A 53 24.22 -3.14 12.14
CA ALA A 53 24.78 -3.95 11.06
C ALA A 53 23.78 -4.14 9.90
N VAL A 54 22.49 -4.40 10.21
CA VAL A 54 21.42 -4.47 9.22
C VAL A 54 21.23 -3.12 8.50
N ARG A 55 21.39 -2.00 9.21
CA ARG A 55 21.32 -0.64 8.65
C ARG A 55 22.50 -0.28 7.76
N ALA A 56 23.70 -0.78 8.07
CA ALA A 56 24.91 -0.50 7.31
C ALA A 56 24.95 -1.22 5.95
N GLU A 57 24.10 -2.23 5.75
CA GLU A 57 24.02 -3.05 4.52
C GLU A 57 25.33 -3.76 4.12
N GLU A 58 26.30 -3.86 5.03
CA GLU A 58 27.61 -4.47 4.78
C GLU A 58 27.55 -6.01 4.75
N GLU A 59 26.70 -6.62 5.58
CA GLU A 59 26.58 -8.08 5.68
C GLU A 59 25.13 -8.54 5.92
N LEU A 60 24.79 -9.72 5.41
CA LEU A 60 23.50 -10.36 5.66
C LEU A 60 23.35 -10.79 7.13
N GLN A 61 22.50 -10.07 7.86
CA GLN A 61 22.21 -10.39 9.25
C GLN A 61 20.95 -11.25 9.39
N THR A 62 20.88 -12.00 10.49
CA THR A 62 19.71 -12.83 10.82
C THR A 62 19.19 -12.55 12.22
N CYS A 63 17.90 -12.80 12.44
CA CYS A 63 17.30 -12.76 13.76
C CYS A 63 17.90 -13.89 14.62
N GLY A 64 18.52 -13.54 15.75
CA GLY A 64 19.12 -14.52 16.67
C GLY A 64 18.12 -15.51 17.28
N HIS A 65 16.83 -15.21 17.26
CA HIS A 65 15.79 -16.10 17.79
C HIS A 65 15.23 -17.06 16.74
N CYS A 66 14.72 -16.54 15.62
CA CYS A 66 14.04 -17.38 14.61
C CYS A 66 14.87 -17.63 13.34
N GLY A 67 16.10 -17.11 13.28
CA GLY A 67 17.05 -17.35 12.21
C GLY A 67 16.77 -16.68 10.87
N ARG A 68 15.66 -15.93 10.74
CA ARG A 68 15.27 -15.24 9.49
C ARG A 68 16.21 -14.12 9.12
N PHE A 69 16.39 -13.89 7.81
CA PHE A 69 17.17 -12.78 7.31
C PHE A 69 16.45 -11.46 7.60
N LEU A 70 17.20 -10.51 8.18
CA LEU A 70 16.71 -9.19 8.53
C LEU A 70 17.15 -8.22 7.45
N TYR A 71 16.24 -7.37 6.98
CA TYR A 71 16.60 -6.21 6.19
C TYR A 71 16.12 -4.94 6.88
N TYR A 72 16.90 -3.86 6.73
CA TYR A 72 16.46 -2.54 7.14
C TYR A 72 15.62 -1.96 6.01
N GLN A 73 14.44 -1.43 6.34
CA GLN A 73 13.67 -0.71 5.36
C GLN A 73 13.77 0.78 5.69
N GLU A 74 14.76 1.46 5.09
CA GLU A 74 14.92 2.90 5.25
C GLU A 74 13.71 3.68 4.73
N GLY A 75 13.31 4.69 5.50
CA GLY A 75 12.25 5.61 5.10
C GLY A 75 10.92 4.92 4.84
N LEU A 76 10.59 3.90 5.63
CA LEU A 76 9.20 3.47 5.71
C LEU A 76 8.36 4.66 6.17
N PRO A 77 7.41 5.14 5.36
CA PRO A 77 6.57 6.23 5.77
C PRO A 77 5.80 5.79 7.00
N ARG A 78 5.60 6.72 7.91
CA ARG A 78 4.82 6.50 9.14
C ARG A 78 3.43 7.07 8.95
N GLN A 79 2.43 6.34 9.45
CA GLN A 79 1.14 6.95 9.71
C GLN A 79 1.29 7.94 10.86
N ALA A 80 0.58 9.07 10.79
CA ALA A 80 0.69 10.06 11.85
C ALA A 80 0.26 9.46 13.18
N LYS A 81 1.04 9.73 14.23
CA LYS A 81 0.65 9.34 15.60
C LYS A 81 -0.70 9.99 15.92
N LYS A 82 -1.76 9.17 16.04
CA LYS A 82 -3.03 9.64 16.61
C LYS A 82 -2.77 10.10 18.04
N ALA A 83 -3.14 11.33 18.37
CA ALA A 83 -3.13 11.80 19.75
C ALA A 83 -4.19 11.00 20.54
N GLY A 84 -3.75 10.02 21.33
CA GLY A 84 -4.60 9.21 22.21
C GLY A 84 -5.14 7.91 21.60
N HIS A 85 -5.82 7.13 22.44
CA HIS A 85 -6.60 5.96 21.99
C HIS A 85 -7.73 6.45 21.07
N ASP A 86 -7.80 5.92 19.85
CA ASP A 86 -8.89 6.23 18.93
C ASP A 86 -10.22 5.69 19.48
N HIS A 87 -10.96 6.53 20.18
CA HIS A 87 -12.28 6.21 20.75
C HIS A 87 -13.40 6.24 19.71
N ARG A 88 -13.09 6.31 18.41
CA ARG A 88 -14.11 6.17 17.38
C ARG A 88 -14.76 4.78 17.48
N PRO A 89 -16.10 4.71 17.42
CA PRO A 89 -16.79 3.44 17.44
C PRO A 89 -16.32 2.56 16.27
N PRO A 90 -16.32 1.23 16.42
CA PRO A 90 -16.01 0.31 15.33
C PRO A 90 -16.87 0.65 14.11
N GLN A 91 -16.22 1.03 13.00
CA GLN A 91 -16.92 1.35 11.76
C GLN A 91 -17.12 0.07 10.94
N ALA A 92 -18.20 0.01 10.16
CA ALA A 92 -18.51 -1.10 9.26
C ALA A 92 -18.31 -0.69 7.79
N GLY A 93 -18.09 -1.66 6.90
CA GLY A 93 -17.90 -1.41 5.48
C GLY A 93 -16.76 -0.45 5.18
N LEU A 94 -16.99 0.43 4.20
CA LEU A 94 -15.97 1.33 3.66
C LEU A 94 -15.43 2.37 4.65
N ALA A 95 -16.26 2.78 5.63
CA ALA A 95 -15.88 3.79 6.62
C ALA A 95 -14.64 3.38 7.44
N ARG A 96 -14.38 2.07 7.54
CA ARG A 96 -13.16 1.52 8.15
C ARG A 96 -11.86 2.00 7.50
N PHE A 97 -11.91 2.40 6.24
CA PHE A 97 -10.74 2.64 5.41
C PHE A 97 -10.68 4.04 4.80
N SER A 98 -11.79 4.80 4.81
CA SER A 98 -11.83 6.13 4.21
C SER A 98 -12.98 6.98 4.77
N SER A 99 -13.13 8.21 4.28
CA SER A 99 -14.20 9.13 4.67
C SER A 99 -14.43 10.22 3.62
N ALA A 100 -15.46 11.05 3.81
CA ALA A 100 -15.70 12.23 2.97
C ALA A 100 -14.50 13.18 2.87
N LYS A 101 -13.67 13.28 3.92
CA LYS A 101 -12.48 14.14 3.91
C LYS A 101 -11.32 13.60 3.03
N LEU A 102 -11.47 12.40 2.48
CA LEU A 102 -10.47 11.74 1.64
C LEU A 102 -10.94 11.60 0.18
N MET A 103 -11.86 12.46 -0.25
CA MET A 103 -12.44 12.48 -1.58
C MET A 103 -12.03 13.76 -2.33
N ILE A 104 -11.52 13.60 -3.55
CA ILE A 104 -11.25 14.70 -4.48
C ILE A 104 -12.11 14.49 -5.74
N PRO A 105 -13.30 15.11 -5.83
CA PRO A 105 -14.19 14.93 -6.97
C PRO A 105 -13.63 15.49 -8.29
N LYS A 106 -12.69 16.44 -8.21
CA LYS A 106 -12.07 17.08 -9.38
C LYS A 106 -10.56 17.23 -9.18
N LEU A 107 -9.81 16.18 -9.48
CA LEU A 107 -8.34 16.21 -9.45
C LEU A 107 -7.81 17.27 -10.43
N GLN A 108 -6.85 18.06 -9.96
CA GLN A 108 -6.19 19.06 -10.82
C GLN A 108 -5.06 18.40 -11.64
N ALA A 109 -4.45 17.36 -11.09
CA ALA A 109 -3.41 16.53 -11.67
C ALA A 109 -3.67 16.17 -13.14
N LYS A 110 -2.63 16.32 -13.96
CA LYS A 110 -2.57 15.95 -15.37
C LYS A 110 -1.72 14.72 -15.59
N THR A 111 -0.76 14.49 -14.69
CA THR A 111 0.14 13.34 -14.73
C THR A 111 -0.14 12.38 -13.57
N ARG A 112 0.42 11.19 -13.70
CA ARG A 112 0.38 10.13 -12.68
C ARG A 112 1.02 10.60 -11.38
N GLU A 113 2.17 11.25 -11.49
CA GLU A 113 2.97 11.79 -10.39
C GLU A 113 2.19 12.86 -9.63
N GLU A 114 1.55 13.79 -10.37
CA GLU A 114 0.71 14.83 -9.78
C GLU A 114 -0.51 14.23 -9.05
N ALA A 115 -1.13 13.18 -9.61
CA ALA A 115 -2.30 12.55 -9.01
C ALA A 115 -1.96 11.85 -7.69
N VAL A 116 -0.85 11.10 -7.68
CA VAL A 116 -0.33 10.47 -6.45
C VAL A 116 0.08 11.53 -5.44
N GLY A 117 0.69 12.63 -5.89
CA GLY A 117 1.04 13.80 -5.06
C GLY A 117 -0.15 14.45 -4.36
N GLU A 118 -1.20 14.81 -5.12
CA GLU A 118 -2.42 15.42 -4.57
C GLU A 118 -3.09 14.51 -3.53
N LEU A 119 -3.22 13.21 -3.83
CA LEU A 119 -3.86 12.25 -2.94
C LEU A 119 -3.02 11.97 -1.67
N ALA A 120 -1.70 11.91 -1.80
CA ALA A 120 -0.79 11.77 -0.66
C ALA A 120 -0.85 13.01 0.26
N GLN A 121 -0.89 14.21 -0.33
CA GLN A 121 -1.02 15.45 0.42
C GLN A 121 -2.36 15.51 1.18
N LEU A 122 -3.45 15.03 0.56
CA LEU A 122 -4.74 14.93 1.24
C LEU A 122 -4.65 14.00 2.46
N LEU A 123 -4.07 12.81 2.31
CA LEU A 123 -3.85 11.87 3.41
C LEU A 123 -3.01 12.50 4.54
N ALA A 124 -1.97 13.25 4.19
CA ALA A 124 -1.14 13.95 5.17
C ALA A 124 -1.93 15.04 5.93
N SER A 125 -2.71 15.85 5.20
CA SER A 125 -3.54 16.91 5.80
C SER A 125 -4.57 16.38 6.79
N GLN A 126 -5.00 15.13 6.62
CA GLN A 126 -5.95 14.45 7.51
C GLN A 126 -5.26 13.61 8.59
N GLY A 127 -3.92 13.66 8.69
CA GLY A 127 -3.15 12.95 9.71
C GLY A 127 -3.08 11.44 9.50
N PHE A 128 -3.20 10.95 8.26
CA PHE A 128 -3.01 9.52 7.97
C PHE A 128 -1.57 9.17 7.62
N VAL A 129 -0.76 10.14 7.18
CA VAL A 129 0.67 9.97 6.86
C VAL A 129 1.46 11.19 7.32
N GLU A 130 2.70 11.01 7.79
CA GLU A 130 3.57 12.12 8.25
C GLU A 130 4.39 12.73 7.10
N GLU A 131 4.87 11.88 6.18
CA GLU A 131 5.82 12.27 5.12
C GLU A 131 5.21 12.03 3.72
N PRO A 132 4.34 12.94 3.21
CA PRO A 132 3.68 12.75 1.92
C PRO A 132 4.70 12.57 0.77
N GLY A 133 5.81 13.30 0.78
CA GLY A 133 6.86 13.16 -0.25
C GLY A 133 7.44 11.74 -0.33
N ARG A 134 7.71 11.11 0.83
CA ARG A 134 8.22 9.73 0.88
C ARG A 134 7.16 8.71 0.46
N VAL A 135 5.91 8.95 0.84
CA VAL A 135 4.76 8.14 0.39
C VAL A 135 4.61 8.18 -1.14
N VAL A 136 4.73 9.36 -1.74
CA VAL A 136 4.68 9.55 -3.20
C VAL A 136 5.84 8.82 -3.87
N GLU A 137 7.06 9.02 -3.39
CA GLU A 137 8.27 8.39 -3.94
C GLU A 137 8.13 6.86 -3.99
N LEU A 138 7.72 6.24 -2.88
CA LEU A 138 7.57 4.78 -2.80
C LEU A 138 6.42 4.27 -3.65
N ALA A 139 5.32 5.00 -3.72
CA ALA A 139 4.20 4.65 -4.59
C ALA A 139 4.60 4.70 -6.06
N LEU A 140 5.33 5.73 -6.49
CA LEU A 140 5.81 5.86 -7.87
C LEU A 140 6.88 4.83 -8.22
N ARG A 141 7.80 4.51 -7.30
CA ARG A 141 8.74 3.39 -7.47
C ARG A 141 7.99 2.06 -7.67
N ARG A 142 6.91 1.83 -6.91
CA ARG A 142 6.05 0.64 -7.09
C ARG A 142 5.36 0.66 -8.46
N GLU A 143 4.81 1.80 -8.85
CA GLU A 143 4.09 1.98 -10.10
C GLU A 143 4.97 1.77 -11.34
N ALA A 144 6.24 2.19 -11.27
CA ALA A 144 7.22 2.04 -12.35
C ALA A 144 7.61 0.57 -12.63
N MET A 145 7.47 -0.34 -11.65
CA MET A 145 7.75 -1.76 -11.87
C MET A 145 6.70 -2.42 -12.76
N VAL A 146 5.43 -2.22 -12.40
CA VAL A 146 4.25 -2.71 -13.13
C VAL A 146 3.11 -1.76 -12.79
N SER A 147 2.42 -1.29 -13.82
CA SER A 147 1.21 -0.48 -13.71
C SER A 147 0.24 -1.05 -12.68
N THR A 148 -0.34 -0.18 -11.85
CA THR A 148 -1.46 -0.53 -10.96
C THR A 148 -2.81 -0.19 -11.55
N ALA A 149 -2.82 0.29 -12.81
CA ALA A 149 -4.03 0.49 -13.55
C ALA A 149 -4.66 -0.86 -13.90
N VAL A 150 -5.99 -0.90 -13.86
CA VAL A 150 -6.77 -2.06 -14.30
C VAL A 150 -7.82 -1.58 -15.29
N GLU A 151 -8.56 -2.52 -15.88
CA GLU A 151 -9.64 -2.21 -16.81
C GLU A 151 -10.65 -1.22 -16.21
N ASN A 152 -11.47 -0.64 -17.08
CA ASN A 152 -12.56 0.26 -16.71
C ASN A 152 -12.11 1.61 -16.14
N GLY A 153 -10.90 2.04 -16.48
CA GLY A 153 -10.39 3.37 -16.13
C GLY A 153 -10.11 3.53 -14.63
N LEU A 154 -9.69 2.45 -13.97
CA LEU A 154 -9.33 2.46 -12.55
C LEU A 154 -7.80 2.45 -12.40
N ALA A 155 -7.30 3.11 -11.35
CA ALA A 155 -5.91 2.98 -10.92
C ALA A 155 -5.84 2.80 -9.40
N PHE A 156 -4.92 1.96 -8.96
CA PHE A 156 -4.71 1.63 -7.54
C PHE A 156 -3.27 1.87 -7.08
N PRO A 157 -2.72 3.09 -7.26
CA PRO A 157 -1.40 3.41 -6.75
C PRO A 157 -1.40 3.15 -5.24
N HIS A 158 -0.34 2.53 -4.72
CA HIS A 158 -0.30 2.13 -3.33
C HIS A 158 1.09 2.07 -2.76
N VAL A 159 1.18 2.26 -1.44
CA VAL A 159 2.38 2.05 -0.65
C VAL A 159 2.13 0.98 0.41
N ARG A 160 3.09 0.06 0.57
CA ARG A 160 3.05 -1.03 1.55
C ARG A 160 4.01 -0.78 2.69
N ASN A 161 3.78 -1.50 3.79
CA ASN A 161 4.63 -1.50 4.99
C ASN A 161 4.73 -0.15 5.70
N VAL A 162 3.70 0.70 5.57
CA VAL A 162 3.65 1.98 6.31
C VAL A 162 3.54 1.67 7.80
N GLU A 163 4.43 2.24 8.62
CA GLU A 163 4.45 1.94 10.05
C GLU A 163 3.25 2.61 10.76
N GLY A 164 2.55 1.86 11.61
CA GLY A 164 1.45 2.37 12.43
C GLY A 164 0.07 2.38 11.77
N GLY A 165 -0.95 2.58 12.62
CA GLY A 165 -2.38 2.70 12.30
C GLY A 165 -2.99 1.63 11.39
N GLY A 166 -3.89 2.03 10.48
CA GLY A 166 -4.81 1.15 9.75
C GLY A 166 -4.85 1.37 8.25
N LEU A 167 -5.29 0.34 7.50
CA LEU A 167 -5.48 0.41 6.05
C LEU A 167 -6.34 1.64 5.70
N THR A 168 -5.82 2.54 4.88
CA THR A 168 -6.50 3.79 4.52
C THR A 168 -6.37 4.07 3.04
N PHE A 169 -7.36 4.70 2.42
CA PHE A 169 -7.24 5.20 1.05
C PHE A 169 -7.91 6.55 0.84
N ALA A 170 -7.37 7.32 -0.11
CA ALA A 170 -8.01 8.50 -0.69
C ALA A 170 -8.44 8.21 -2.13
N VAL A 171 -9.48 8.91 -2.60
CA VAL A 171 -10.00 8.74 -3.96
C VAL A 171 -10.01 10.06 -4.68
N GLY A 172 -9.52 10.05 -5.91
CA GLY A 172 -9.58 11.20 -6.80
C GLY A 172 -10.24 10.84 -8.12
N LEU A 173 -11.04 11.77 -8.65
CA LEU A 173 -11.69 11.63 -9.95
C LEU A 173 -11.08 12.62 -10.96
N LYS A 174 -10.80 12.12 -12.16
CA LYS A 174 -10.37 12.92 -13.31
C LYS A 174 -11.24 12.60 -14.51
N GLU A 175 -12.15 13.49 -14.86
CA GLU A 175 -13.09 13.30 -15.98
C GLU A 175 -12.39 12.97 -17.31
N LYS A 176 -11.30 13.70 -17.61
CA LYS A 176 -10.47 13.50 -18.80
C LYS A 176 -9.54 12.28 -18.71
N GLY A 177 -9.42 11.70 -17.52
CA GLY A 177 -8.51 10.60 -17.22
C GLY A 177 -7.04 11.02 -17.12
N ILE A 178 -6.21 10.13 -16.57
CA ILE A 178 -4.76 10.22 -16.43
C ILE A 178 -4.14 8.91 -16.91
N ASP A 179 -2.98 8.99 -17.57
CA ASP A 179 -2.29 7.81 -18.06
C ASP A 179 -1.53 7.08 -16.93
N PHE A 180 -2.15 6.01 -16.43
CA PHE A 180 -1.50 5.03 -15.55
C PHE A 180 -1.03 3.77 -16.31
N GLY A 181 -1.27 3.69 -17.63
CA GLY A 181 -0.95 2.50 -18.44
C GLY A 181 -1.87 1.33 -18.17
N THR A 182 -3.18 1.48 -18.41
CA THR A 182 -4.13 0.36 -18.31
C THR A 182 -3.86 -0.70 -19.38
N PRO A 183 -4.24 -1.98 -19.15
CA PRO A 183 -4.08 -3.04 -20.14
C PRO A 183 -4.81 -2.78 -21.46
N ASP A 184 -5.92 -2.03 -21.41
CA ASP A 184 -6.76 -1.68 -22.55
C ASP A 184 -6.39 -0.33 -23.21
N GLY A 185 -5.31 0.32 -22.76
CA GLY A 185 -4.84 1.61 -23.28
C GLY A 185 -5.72 2.82 -22.96
N ARG A 186 -6.77 2.65 -22.13
CA ARG A 186 -7.65 3.75 -21.69
C ARG A 186 -7.03 4.55 -20.54
N LEU A 187 -7.42 5.82 -20.43
CA LEU A 187 -7.00 6.66 -19.30
C LEU A 187 -7.78 6.30 -18.02
N SER A 188 -7.09 6.32 -16.88
CA SER A 188 -7.69 6.09 -15.57
C SER A 188 -8.42 7.35 -15.09
N LYS A 189 -9.73 7.21 -14.84
CA LYS A 189 -10.59 8.30 -14.37
C LYS A 189 -10.85 8.25 -12.87
N ILE A 190 -10.73 7.07 -12.26
CA ILE A 190 -10.97 6.85 -10.82
C ILE A 190 -9.68 6.31 -10.21
N ILE A 191 -9.05 7.10 -9.34
CA ILE A 191 -7.76 6.79 -8.75
C ILE A 191 -7.96 6.55 -7.24
N PHE A 192 -7.67 5.33 -6.80
CA PHE A 192 -7.69 4.93 -5.40
C PHE A 192 -6.26 4.86 -4.88
N PHE A 193 -5.81 5.90 -4.15
CA PHE A 193 -4.47 5.88 -3.55
C PHE A 193 -4.50 5.23 -2.17
N ILE A 194 -3.83 4.09 -2.02
CA ILE A 194 -3.97 3.20 -0.85
C ILE A 194 -2.68 3.13 -0.03
N VAL A 195 -2.81 3.37 1.28
CA VAL A 195 -1.76 3.23 2.29
C VAL A 195 -1.98 1.95 3.09
N ILE A 196 -1.05 1.00 3.00
CA ILE A 196 -1.19 -0.34 3.55
C ILE A 196 -0.16 -0.54 4.69
N PRO A 197 -0.62 -0.62 5.96
CA PRO A 197 0.25 -1.03 7.05
C PRO A 197 0.73 -2.47 6.93
N ALA A 198 1.91 -2.78 7.48
CA ALA A 198 2.50 -4.12 7.45
C ALA A 198 1.53 -5.27 7.86
N PRO A 199 0.74 -5.18 8.96
CA PRO A 199 -0.16 -6.25 9.37
C PRO A 199 -1.49 -6.34 8.58
N ALA A 200 -1.76 -5.44 7.63
CA ALA A 200 -3.08 -5.30 7.00
C ALA A 200 -3.21 -5.90 5.58
N SER A 201 -2.21 -6.65 5.09
CA SER A 201 -2.16 -7.12 3.69
C SER A 201 -3.36 -7.97 3.25
N ALA A 202 -3.95 -8.79 4.14
CA ALA A 202 -5.12 -9.60 3.81
C ALA A 202 -6.40 -8.76 3.62
N PHE A 203 -6.58 -7.70 4.42
CA PHE A 203 -7.72 -6.78 4.27
C PHE A 203 -7.61 -5.95 3.00
N TYR A 204 -6.39 -5.58 2.61
CA TYR A 204 -6.14 -4.87 1.37
C TYR A 204 -6.67 -5.62 0.13
N LEU A 205 -6.37 -6.92 0.01
CA LEU A 205 -6.82 -7.69 -1.17
C LEU A 205 -8.35 -7.80 -1.24
N ARG A 206 -9.03 -7.92 -0.09
CA ARG A 206 -10.50 -7.92 -0.03
C ARG A 206 -11.08 -6.57 -0.43
N LEU A 207 -10.51 -5.47 0.07
CA LEU A 207 -10.88 -4.11 -0.32
C LEU A 207 -10.74 -3.91 -1.84
N LEU A 208 -9.57 -4.27 -2.38
CA LEU A 208 -9.28 -4.14 -3.81
C LEU A 208 -10.27 -4.94 -4.67
N ALA A 209 -10.51 -6.21 -4.33
CA ALA A 209 -11.48 -7.05 -5.04
C ALA A 209 -12.90 -6.45 -4.99
N GLY A 210 -13.31 -5.90 -3.84
CA GLY A 210 -14.60 -5.25 -3.69
C GLY A 210 -14.74 -4.00 -4.56
N LEU A 211 -13.71 -3.14 -4.60
CA LEU A 211 -13.68 -1.94 -5.45
C LEU A 211 -13.72 -2.31 -6.94
N VAL A 212 -12.87 -3.24 -7.38
CA VAL A 212 -12.83 -3.69 -8.78
C VAL A 212 -14.18 -4.29 -9.20
N ARG A 213 -14.80 -5.11 -8.35
CA ARG A 213 -16.12 -5.69 -8.61
C ARG A 213 -17.22 -4.63 -8.66
N THR A 214 -17.21 -3.64 -7.78
CA THR A 214 -18.20 -2.55 -7.83
C THR A 214 -18.08 -1.75 -9.12
N PHE A 215 -16.85 -1.44 -9.52
CA PHE A 215 -16.60 -0.57 -10.67
C PHE A 215 -16.37 -1.32 -11.99
N SER A 216 -16.64 -2.62 -12.06
CA SER A 216 -16.89 -3.31 -13.35
C SER A 216 -18.19 -2.83 -13.98
N GLU A 217 -19.16 -2.44 -13.16
CA GLU A 217 -20.44 -1.90 -13.60
C GLU A 217 -20.29 -0.48 -14.15
N THR A 218 -20.77 -0.26 -15.38
CA THR A 218 -20.64 1.03 -16.07
C THR A 218 -21.41 2.14 -15.35
N ASP A 219 -22.60 1.84 -14.84
CA ASP A 219 -23.42 2.82 -14.14
C ASP A 219 -22.81 3.22 -12.80
N ALA A 220 -22.18 2.28 -12.07
CA ALA A 220 -21.45 2.60 -10.85
C ALA A 220 -20.29 3.60 -11.11
N ARG A 221 -19.59 3.46 -12.24
CA ARG A 221 -18.53 4.41 -12.63
C ARG A 221 -19.11 5.78 -12.98
N LYS A 222 -20.23 5.83 -13.72
CA LYS A 222 -20.89 7.10 -14.08
C LYS A 222 -21.38 7.84 -12.83
N ASP A 223 -22.12 7.15 -11.97
CA ASP A 223 -22.64 7.69 -10.71
C ASP A 223 -21.54 8.33 -9.87
N LEU A 224 -20.35 7.69 -9.78
CA LEU A 224 -19.23 8.24 -9.04
C LEU A 224 -18.62 9.46 -9.75
N LEU A 225 -18.42 9.38 -11.08
CA LEU A 225 -17.80 10.44 -11.88
C LEU A 225 -18.63 11.73 -11.99
N GLU A 226 -19.95 11.65 -11.78
CA GLU A 226 -20.87 12.79 -11.76
C GLU A 226 -20.88 13.55 -10.41
N CYS A 227 -20.18 13.03 -9.39
CA CYS A 227 -20.15 13.68 -8.09
C CYS A 227 -19.29 14.95 -8.12
N ASP A 228 -19.83 16.07 -7.64
CA ASP A 228 -19.13 17.36 -7.60
C ASP A 228 -18.58 17.76 -6.23
N THR A 229 -18.98 17.06 -5.15
CA THR A 229 -18.58 17.38 -3.77
C THR A 229 -18.03 16.16 -3.04
N PRO A 230 -17.08 16.34 -2.10
CA PRO A 230 -16.53 15.23 -1.31
C PRO A 230 -17.61 14.41 -0.58
N GLU A 231 -18.65 15.08 -0.07
CA GLU A 231 -19.76 14.46 0.65
C GLU A 231 -20.65 13.62 -0.27
N ALA A 232 -20.99 14.14 -1.45
CA ALA A 232 -21.75 13.39 -2.45
C ALA A 232 -20.96 12.18 -2.95
N MET A 233 -19.68 12.39 -3.26
CA MET A 233 -18.77 11.33 -3.70
C MET A 233 -18.66 10.22 -2.65
N TRP A 234 -18.48 10.58 -1.37
CA TRP A 234 -18.43 9.61 -0.27
C TRP A 234 -19.73 8.84 -0.08
N LYS A 235 -20.87 9.53 -0.13
CA LYS A 235 -22.19 8.92 -0.01
C LYS A 235 -22.43 7.92 -1.15
N THR A 236 -22.12 8.31 -2.38
CA THR A 236 -22.23 7.47 -3.57
C THR A 236 -21.30 6.27 -3.48
N LEU A 237 -20.01 6.48 -3.17
CA LEU A 237 -19.03 5.41 -3.02
C LEU A 237 -19.48 4.40 -1.95
N SER A 238 -19.90 4.89 -0.76
CA SER A 238 -20.37 4.05 0.33
C SER A 238 -21.62 3.22 -0.05
N LYS A 239 -22.54 3.81 -0.82
CA LYS A 239 -23.73 3.13 -1.34
C LYS A 239 -23.35 2.03 -2.33
N LEU A 240 -22.51 2.34 -3.31
CA LEU A 240 -22.11 1.43 -4.39
C LEU A 240 -21.30 0.23 -3.87
N THR A 241 -20.50 0.41 -2.82
CA THR A 241 -19.65 -0.66 -2.29
C THR A 241 -20.28 -1.47 -1.16
N ARG A 242 -21.52 -1.17 -0.74
CA ARG A 242 -22.15 -1.77 0.44
C ARG A 242 -22.25 -3.31 0.39
N GLN A 243 -22.37 -3.87 -0.80
CA GLN A 243 -22.49 -5.32 -1.00
C GLN A 243 -21.15 -6.03 -1.25
N THR A 244 -20.10 -5.27 -1.60
CA THR A 244 -18.80 -5.80 -2.01
C THR A 244 -17.73 -5.61 -0.96
N ILE A 245 -17.92 -4.66 -0.03
CA ILE A 245 -16.99 -4.34 1.06
C ILE A 245 -17.74 -4.45 2.41
N PRO A 246 -17.50 -5.52 3.19
CA PRO A 246 -18.17 -5.76 4.48
C PRO A 246 -17.63 -4.92 5.65
#